data_AF-A0A8H8J6V0-F1
#
_entry.id   AF-A0A8H8J6V0-F1
#
_cell.length_a   1.000
_cell.length_b   1.000
_cell.length_c   1.000
_cell.angle_alpha   90.00
_cell.angle_beta   90.00
_cell.angle_gamma   90.00
#
_symmetry.space_group_name_H-M   'P 1'
#
loop_
_entity.id
_entity.type
_entity.pdbx_description
1 polymer ?
#
loop_
_entity_poly.entity_id
_entity_poly.type
_entity_poly.pdbx_seq_one_letter_code
_entity_poly.pdbx_strand_id
1 'polypeptide(L)'
;MPSLIRPNSRLTLQDGELISTKESIYPVNTDYVLGQPVNRRYRPTDELKRRFTRYFGLAEERARRGLTYQEVHDKIDWDTLVRHGRFRMASMGDRVRAARLVQNSPIARDNSFVRYELLPDENYRRVRADDVPHRMIHYGRVQDIFYVEYKQTRPIEERKPYLLALVQECNTGGLDATLPENPLVTYNRLETAHIINLGTVHAAVGRVKVGGRNTWAIVDRSRGARTQFNNDDGIPDPNLNPELY
;
A
#
# COMPACT_ATOMS: atom_id res chain seq x y z
N MET A 1 -28.08 -5.53 22.64
CA MET A 1 -28.83 -4.81 21.60
C MET A 1 -27.83 -4.22 20.60
N PRO A 2 -27.77 -4.65 19.33
CA PRO A 2 -26.94 -3.99 18.34
C PRO A 2 -27.55 -2.63 18.01
N SER A 3 -26.76 -1.55 18.05
CA SER A 3 -27.27 -0.21 17.78
C SER A 3 -27.62 -0.05 16.29
N LEU A 4 -28.89 0.23 16.00
CA LEU A 4 -29.43 0.58 14.68
C LEU A 4 -29.14 2.04 14.28
N ILE A 5 -27.91 2.52 14.49
CA ILE A 5 -27.52 3.83 13.96
C ILE A 5 -27.40 3.65 12.45
N ARG A 6 -28.42 4.09 11.71
CA ARG A 6 -28.34 4.19 10.25
C ARG A 6 -27.11 5.05 9.93
N PRO A 7 -26.11 4.52 9.20
CA PRO A 7 -24.98 5.34 8.81
C PRO A 7 -25.53 6.52 7.99
N ASN A 8 -25.17 7.74 8.39
CA ASN A 8 -25.68 8.99 7.83
C ASN A 8 -25.06 9.29 6.45
N SER A 9 -24.85 8.25 5.64
CA SER A 9 -24.19 8.30 4.35
C SER A 9 -25.12 7.69 3.30
N ARG A 10 -25.49 8.49 2.31
CA ARG A 10 -26.14 7.98 1.10
C ARG A 10 -25.14 7.09 0.36
N LEU A 11 -25.62 5.93 -0.08
CA LEU A 11 -24.87 5.00 -0.91
C LEU A 11 -25.35 5.16 -2.36
N THR A 12 -24.41 5.14 -3.30
CA THR A 12 -24.68 5.22 -4.73
C THR A 12 -23.92 4.09 -5.41
N LEU A 13 -24.57 3.40 -6.35
CA LEU A 13 -23.89 2.39 -7.16
C LEU A 13 -23.12 3.11 -8.28
N GLN A 14 -21.81 2.92 -8.33
CA GLN A 14 -20.94 3.46 -9.38
C GLN A 14 -19.91 2.38 -9.73
N ASP A 15 -19.78 2.07 -11.03
CA ASP A 15 -18.86 1.05 -11.55
C ASP A 15 -19.01 -0.34 -10.88
N GLY A 16 -20.25 -0.71 -10.52
CA GLY A 16 -20.56 -1.97 -9.83
C GLY A 16 -20.27 -1.95 -8.31
N GLU A 17 -19.75 -0.85 -7.77
CA GLU A 17 -19.40 -0.71 -6.35
C GLU A 17 -20.34 0.24 -5.61
N LEU A 18 -20.69 -0.10 -4.36
CA LEU A 18 -21.47 0.78 -3.48
C LEU A 18 -20.56 1.83 -2.85
N ILE A 19 -20.69 3.07 -3.29
CA ILE A 19 -19.88 4.21 -2.82
C ILE A 19 -20.72 5.06 -1.86
N SER A 20 -20.17 5.36 -0.69
CA SER A 20 -20.74 6.37 0.20
C SER A 20 -20.40 7.80 -0.23
N THR A 21 -21.21 8.78 0.15
CA THR A 21 -20.89 10.22 -0.01
C THR A 21 -19.53 10.69 0.55
N LYS A 22 -18.83 9.84 1.32
CA LYS A 22 -17.51 10.11 1.92
C LYS A 22 -16.37 9.38 1.21
N GLU A 23 -16.68 8.73 0.11
CA GLU A 23 -15.77 7.95 -0.71
C GLU A 23 -15.68 8.52 -2.12
N SER A 24 -14.63 8.13 -2.85
CA SER A 24 -14.39 8.53 -4.23
C SER A 24 -13.72 7.39 -4.97
N ILE A 25 -14.25 7.06 -6.15
CA ILE A 25 -13.59 6.17 -7.12
C ILE A 25 -12.96 7.05 -8.20
N TYR A 26 -11.75 6.69 -8.61
CA TYR A 26 -11.06 7.35 -9.71
C TYR A 26 -11.04 6.38 -10.90
N PRO A 27 -11.45 6.81 -12.12
CA PRO A 27 -11.52 5.92 -13.29
C PRO A 27 -10.21 5.22 -13.65
N VAL A 28 -9.07 5.80 -13.24
CA VAL A 28 -7.74 5.21 -13.44
C VAL A 28 -7.59 3.83 -12.79
N ASN A 29 -8.30 3.60 -11.68
CA ASN A 29 -8.28 2.33 -10.99
C ASN A 29 -9.54 2.20 -10.12
N THR A 30 -10.51 1.44 -10.63
CA THR A 30 -11.77 1.14 -9.95
C THR A 30 -11.63 0.12 -8.84
N ASP A 31 -10.49 -0.58 -8.75
CA ASP A 31 -10.23 -1.58 -7.72
C ASP A 31 -9.98 -0.94 -6.35
N TYR A 32 -9.84 0.38 -6.28
CA TYR A 32 -9.61 1.11 -5.04
C TYR A 32 -10.61 2.24 -4.86
N VAL A 33 -11.32 2.19 -3.74
CA VAL A 33 -12.24 3.26 -3.32
C VAL A 33 -11.54 4.08 -2.25
N LEU A 34 -11.28 5.36 -2.52
CA LEU A 34 -10.63 6.28 -1.59
C LEU A 34 -11.65 6.91 -0.64
N GLY A 35 -11.25 7.22 0.57
CA GLY A 35 -12.14 7.71 1.62
C GLY A 35 -11.55 8.81 2.49
N GLN A 36 -12.44 9.42 3.26
CA GLN A 36 -12.11 10.49 4.20
C GLN A 36 -11.01 10.12 5.22
N PRO A 37 -10.37 11.13 5.84
CA PRO A 37 -10.43 12.56 5.47
C PRO A 37 -9.80 12.82 4.08
N VAL A 38 -10.32 13.83 3.37
CA VAL A 38 -9.83 14.23 2.05
C VAL A 38 -9.32 15.66 2.12
N ASN A 39 -8.08 15.89 1.70
CA ASN A 39 -7.49 17.22 1.58
C ASN A 39 -7.15 17.49 0.10
N ARG A 40 -8.01 18.28 -0.56
CA ARG A 40 -7.85 18.70 -1.96
C ARG A 40 -6.91 19.89 -2.16
N ARG A 41 -6.46 20.53 -1.07
CA ARG A 41 -5.53 21.67 -1.09
C ARG A 41 -4.24 21.30 -0.37
N TYR A 42 -3.83 20.04 -0.49
CA TYR A 42 -2.66 19.55 0.21
C TYR A 42 -1.40 20.18 -0.39
N ARG A 43 -0.54 20.75 0.45
CA ARG A 43 0.75 21.33 0.04
C ARG A 43 1.86 20.36 0.43
N PRO A 44 2.51 19.71 -0.54
CA PRO A 44 3.56 18.74 -0.23
C PRO A 44 4.84 19.45 0.22
N THR A 45 5.49 18.91 1.25
CA THR A 45 6.84 19.30 1.67
C THR A 45 7.86 18.99 0.56
N ASP A 46 9.01 19.66 0.55
CA ASP A 46 10.06 19.39 -0.44
C ASP A 46 10.59 17.95 -0.40
N GLU A 47 10.63 17.33 0.79
CA GLU A 47 10.97 15.91 0.89
C GLU A 47 9.98 15.02 0.15
N LEU A 48 8.69 15.28 0.32
CA LEU A 48 7.64 14.57 -0.41
C LEU A 48 7.75 14.81 -1.91
N LYS A 49 7.98 16.05 -2.35
CA LYS A 49 8.23 16.36 -3.77
C LYS A 49 9.40 15.54 -4.31
N ARG A 50 10.53 15.46 -3.59
CA ARG A 50 11.68 14.62 -3.97
C ARG A 50 11.36 13.13 -4.08
N ARG A 51 10.41 12.61 -3.29
CA ARG A 51 10.00 11.21 -3.39
C ARG A 51 9.09 10.98 -4.59
N PHE A 52 8.16 11.89 -4.87
CA PHE A 52 7.32 11.86 -6.07
C PHE A 52 8.17 11.95 -7.35
N THR A 53 9.11 12.88 -7.43
CA THR A 53 9.99 13.02 -8.60
C THR A 53 10.83 11.76 -8.83
N ARG A 54 11.34 11.13 -7.77
CA ARG A 54 12.04 9.83 -7.87
C ARG A 54 11.12 8.71 -8.36
N TYR A 55 9.91 8.62 -7.83
CA TYR A 55 8.93 7.64 -8.28
C TYR A 55 8.62 7.79 -9.77
N PHE A 56 8.27 9.00 -10.23
CA PHE A 56 7.94 9.22 -11.64
C PHE A 56 9.14 9.08 -12.57
N GLY A 57 10.35 9.42 -12.12
CA GLY A 57 11.57 9.17 -12.88
C GLY A 57 11.84 7.68 -13.14
N LEU A 58 11.37 6.81 -12.25
CA LEU A 58 11.45 5.36 -12.40
C LEU A 58 10.25 4.77 -13.16
N ALA A 59 9.04 5.20 -12.83
CA ALA A 59 7.79 4.60 -13.30
C ALA A 59 7.42 4.99 -14.74
N GLU A 60 7.79 6.19 -15.19
CA GLU A 60 7.58 6.59 -16.57
C GLU A 60 8.77 6.10 -17.40
N GLU A 61 8.63 4.95 -18.07
CA GLU A 61 9.66 4.40 -18.97
C GLU A 61 10.17 5.41 -20.00
N ARG A 62 9.33 6.37 -20.43
CA ARG A 62 9.75 7.48 -21.30
C ARG A 62 10.71 8.45 -20.61
N ALA A 63 10.65 8.60 -19.29
CA ALA A 63 11.57 9.43 -18.50
C ALA A 63 12.99 8.83 -18.40
N ARG A 64 13.15 7.51 -18.58
CA ARG A 64 14.48 6.89 -18.74
C ARG A 64 15.23 7.41 -19.98
N ARG A 65 14.53 7.99 -20.97
CA ARG A 65 15.16 8.63 -22.14
C ARG A 65 15.44 10.11 -21.84
N GLY A 66 16.41 10.36 -20.95
CA GLY A 66 17.13 11.63 -20.88
C GLY A 66 16.42 12.81 -20.20
N LEU A 67 15.31 12.58 -19.47
CA LEU A 67 14.72 13.67 -18.67
C LEU A 67 15.55 13.90 -17.41
N THR A 68 15.84 15.17 -17.15
CA THR A 68 16.43 15.63 -15.91
C THR A 68 15.43 15.53 -14.75
N TYR A 69 15.96 15.54 -13.53
CA TYR A 69 15.13 15.59 -12.32
C TYR A 69 14.13 16.76 -12.35
N GLN A 70 14.55 17.94 -12.83
CA GLN A 70 13.71 19.13 -12.88
C GLN A 70 12.56 18.95 -13.89
N GLU A 71 12.83 18.36 -15.06
CA GLU A 71 11.80 18.09 -16.06
C GLU A 71 10.76 17.09 -15.54
N VAL A 72 11.17 16.05 -14.81
CA VAL A 72 10.22 15.13 -14.16
C VAL A 72 9.42 15.85 -13.08
N HIS A 73 10.06 16.72 -12.29
CA HIS A 73 9.38 17.51 -11.27
C HIS A 73 8.29 18.43 -11.85
N ASP A 74 8.58 19.09 -12.97
CA ASP A 74 7.67 20.06 -13.59
C ASP A 74 6.50 19.40 -14.35
N LYS A 75 6.65 18.11 -14.66
CA LYS A 75 5.57 17.26 -15.21
C LYS A 75 4.57 16.81 -14.16
N ILE A 76 4.90 16.83 -12.88
CA ILE A 76 3.94 16.50 -11.82
C ILE A 76 2.98 17.68 -11.66
N ASP A 77 1.68 17.43 -11.85
CA ASP A 77 0.67 18.47 -11.64
C ASP A 77 0.34 18.61 -10.15
N TRP A 78 1.11 19.44 -9.46
CA TRP A 78 0.96 19.69 -8.03
C TRP A 78 -0.40 20.29 -7.64
N ASP A 79 -1.13 20.91 -8.57
CA ASP A 79 -2.45 21.49 -8.31
C ASP A 79 -3.55 20.41 -8.29
N THR A 80 -3.29 19.23 -8.86
CA THR A 80 -4.19 18.08 -8.83
C THR A 80 -3.99 17.19 -7.60
N LEU A 81 -2.97 17.48 -6.77
CA LEU A 81 -2.60 16.63 -5.64
C LEU A 81 -3.70 16.62 -4.56
N VAL A 82 -4.39 15.48 -4.43
CA VAL A 82 -5.38 15.22 -3.38
C VAL A 82 -4.83 14.18 -2.41
N ARG A 83 -4.81 14.49 -1.12
CA ARG A 83 -4.43 13.55 -0.06
C ARG A 83 -5.68 12.92 0.55
N HIS A 84 -5.68 11.59 0.62
CA HIS A 84 -6.76 10.79 1.20
C HIS A 84 -6.29 10.09 2.48
N GLY A 85 -7.23 9.84 3.39
CA GLY A 85 -6.95 9.22 4.68
C GLY A 85 -7.20 7.72 4.72
N ARG A 86 -7.97 7.20 3.75
CA ARG A 86 -8.37 5.79 3.69
C ARG A 86 -8.46 5.33 2.25
N PHE A 87 -8.27 4.03 2.05
CA PHE A 87 -8.76 3.34 0.87
C PHE A 87 -9.36 2.00 1.27
N ARG A 88 -10.20 1.43 0.41
CA ARG A 88 -10.59 0.03 0.48
C ARG A 88 -10.42 -0.61 -0.89
N MET A 89 -10.06 -1.87 -0.92
CA MET A 89 -10.08 -2.65 -2.15
C MET A 89 -11.53 -2.99 -2.50
N ALA A 90 -11.93 -2.70 -3.74
CA ALA A 90 -13.21 -3.06 -4.33
C ALA A 90 -13.37 -4.58 -4.26
N SER A 91 -14.60 -5.06 -4.02
CA SER A 91 -14.96 -6.49 -3.88
C SER A 91 -14.30 -7.31 -2.75
N MET A 92 -13.05 -7.01 -2.34
CA MET A 92 -12.28 -7.73 -1.30
C MET A 92 -12.53 -7.20 0.11
N GLY A 93 -13.06 -5.98 0.24
CA GLY A 93 -13.55 -5.42 1.51
C GLY A 93 -12.49 -4.95 2.50
N ASP A 94 -11.21 -5.26 2.28
CA ASP A 94 -10.10 -4.80 3.11
C ASP A 94 -10.02 -3.27 3.08
N ARG A 95 -10.03 -2.66 4.27
CA ARG A 95 -9.93 -1.22 4.47
C ARG A 95 -8.59 -0.89 5.09
N VAL A 96 -7.89 0.05 4.48
CA VAL A 96 -6.59 0.54 4.93
C VAL A 96 -6.69 2.03 5.24
N ARG A 97 -5.95 2.47 6.26
CA ARG A 97 -5.84 3.89 6.61
C ARG A 97 -4.42 4.40 6.44
N ALA A 98 -4.31 5.69 6.17
CA ALA A 98 -3.08 6.46 6.26
C ALA A 98 -2.74 6.78 7.72
N ALA A 99 -1.61 6.26 8.21
CA ALA A 99 -1.17 6.39 9.60
C ALA A 99 -0.98 7.85 10.06
N ARG A 100 -0.62 8.77 9.16
CA ARG A 100 -0.37 10.18 9.50
C ARG A 100 -1.64 11.01 9.57
N LEU A 101 -2.70 10.59 8.89
CA LEU A 101 -3.91 11.39 8.74
C LEU A 101 -5.06 10.85 9.61
N VAL A 102 -5.03 9.57 9.95
CA VAL A 102 -6.03 8.92 10.80
C VAL A 102 -5.34 8.37 12.03
N GLN A 103 -5.45 9.09 13.14
CA GLN A 103 -4.94 8.62 14.43
C GLN A 103 -5.69 7.37 14.87
N ASN A 104 -4.94 6.44 15.47
CA ASN A 104 -5.55 5.25 16.05
C ASN A 104 -6.12 5.56 17.43
N SER A 105 -7.32 5.07 17.68
CA SER A 105 -7.71 4.84 19.08
C SER A 105 -6.80 3.74 19.64
N PRO A 106 -6.31 3.86 20.89
CA PRO A 106 -5.44 2.84 21.50
C PRO A 106 -6.04 1.43 21.51
N ILE A 107 -7.38 1.33 21.50
CA ILE A 107 -8.13 0.07 21.50
C ILE A 107 -8.45 -0.45 20.09
N ALA A 108 -8.23 0.35 19.05
CA ALA A 108 -8.58 -0.02 17.68
C ALA A 108 -7.41 -0.74 16.99
N ARG A 109 -7.76 -1.71 16.12
CA ARG A 109 -6.78 -2.44 15.31
C ARG A 109 -6.05 -1.50 14.36
N ASP A 110 -4.74 -1.72 14.20
CA ASP A 110 -3.91 -0.92 13.30
C ASP A 110 -3.94 -1.43 11.86
N ASN A 111 -4.95 -1.00 11.09
CA ASN A 111 -5.10 -1.33 9.68
C ASN A 111 -4.31 -0.39 8.74
N SER A 112 -3.17 0.14 9.20
CA SER A 112 -2.27 0.92 8.33
C SER A 112 -1.18 0.08 7.66
N PHE A 113 -1.15 -1.23 7.93
CA PHE A 113 -0.14 -2.14 7.39
C PHE A 113 -0.69 -2.92 6.20
N VAL A 114 0.12 -3.06 5.16
CA VAL A 114 -0.25 -3.70 3.90
C VAL A 114 0.84 -4.63 3.39
N ARG A 115 0.42 -5.65 2.63
CA ARG A 115 1.25 -6.43 1.72
C ARG A 115 1.22 -5.76 0.35
N TYR A 116 2.37 -5.56 -0.25
CA TYR A 116 2.48 -5.04 -1.61
C TYR A 116 3.57 -5.77 -2.38
N GLU A 117 3.47 -5.71 -3.70
CA GLU A 117 4.37 -6.41 -4.61
C GLU A 117 5.06 -5.41 -5.51
N LEU A 118 6.40 -5.48 -5.55
CA LEU A 118 7.19 -4.73 -6.49
C LEU A 118 7.88 -5.69 -7.45
N LEU A 119 8.24 -5.16 -8.63
CA LEU A 119 9.03 -5.87 -9.63
C LEU A 119 10.40 -5.16 -9.79
N PRO A 120 11.26 -5.18 -8.75
CA PRO A 120 12.60 -4.64 -8.88
C PRO A 120 13.39 -5.37 -9.98
N ASP A 121 14.27 -4.62 -10.64
CA ASP A 121 15.23 -5.17 -11.60
C ASP A 121 16.38 -5.86 -10.84
N GLU A 122 16.63 -7.15 -11.11
CA GLU A 122 17.79 -7.88 -10.57
C GLU A 122 19.11 -7.22 -10.97
N ASN A 123 19.15 -6.63 -12.15
CA ASN A 123 20.31 -6.00 -12.73
C ASN A 123 20.41 -4.51 -12.39
N TYR A 124 19.68 -3.98 -11.40
CA TYR A 124 19.66 -2.53 -11.10
C TYR A 124 21.05 -1.92 -10.83
N ARG A 125 22.04 -2.74 -10.42
CA ARG A 125 23.44 -2.32 -10.21
C ARG A 125 24.30 -2.36 -11.49
N ARG A 126 23.82 -3.00 -12.55
CA ARG A 126 24.51 -3.26 -13.82
C ARG A 126 23.89 -2.40 -14.92
N VAL A 127 24.39 -1.17 -15.06
CA VAL A 127 23.88 -0.12 -15.97
C VAL A 127 23.70 -0.55 -17.44
N ARG A 128 24.39 -1.60 -17.90
CA ARG A 128 24.35 -2.08 -19.30
C ARG A 128 23.70 -3.46 -19.47
N ALA A 129 23.19 -4.05 -18.40
CA ALA A 129 22.48 -5.32 -18.49
C ALA A 129 21.00 -5.04 -18.77
N ASP A 130 20.34 -5.99 -19.42
CA ASP A 130 18.90 -5.91 -19.64
C ASP A 130 18.15 -5.98 -18.30
N ASP A 131 17.04 -5.24 -18.20
CA ASP A 131 16.14 -5.30 -17.06
C ASP A 131 15.60 -6.73 -16.90
N VAL A 132 15.83 -7.33 -15.73
CA VAL A 132 15.27 -8.63 -15.34
C VAL A 132 14.37 -8.39 -14.13
N PRO A 133 13.07 -8.11 -14.35
CA PRO A 133 12.15 -7.89 -13.23
C PRO A 133 11.94 -9.21 -12.49
N HIS A 134 12.08 -9.17 -11.17
CA HIS A 134 11.73 -10.30 -10.30
C HIS A 134 10.66 -9.88 -9.30
N ARG A 135 9.74 -10.79 -9.04
CA ARG A 135 8.64 -10.56 -8.10
C ARG A 135 9.17 -10.55 -6.67
N MET A 136 8.96 -9.44 -5.96
CA MET A 136 9.33 -9.32 -4.56
C MET A 136 8.14 -8.88 -3.71
N ILE A 137 7.90 -9.61 -2.61
CA ILE A 137 6.85 -9.30 -1.65
C ILE A 137 7.42 -8.43 -0.55
N HIS A 138 6.66 -7.39 -0.23
CA HIS A 138 6.99 -6.44 0.80
C HIS A 138 5.82 -6.24 1.76
N TYR A 139 6.16 -5.79 2.95
CA TYR A 139 5.20 -5.37 3.96
C TYR A 139 5.53 -3.95 4.39
N GLY A 140 4.53 -3.13 4.68
CA GLY A 140 4.80 -1.77 5.09
C GLY A 140 3.61 -1.05 5.67
N ARG A 141 3.91 0.05 6.35
CA ARG A 141 2.92 0.95 6.94
C ARG A 141 2.62 2.11 6.00
N VAL A 142 1.38 2.16 5.50
CA VAL A 142 0.84 3.27 4.71
C VAL A 142 0.80 4.53 5.58
N GLN A 143 1.60 5.51 5.20
CA GLN A 143 1.68 6.82 5.84
C GLN A 143 0.62 7.76 5.30
N ASP A 144 0.51 7.81 3.97
CA ASP A 144 -0.33 8.72 3.20
C ASP A 144 -0.79 8.10 1.89
N ILE A 145 -1.94 8.54 1.38
CA ILE A 145 -2.55 8.10 0.12
C ILE A 145 -2.80 9.33 -0.73
N PHE A 146 -2.48 9.27 -2.02
CA PHE A 146 -2.54 10.40 -2.93
C PHE A 146 -3.23 10.04 -4.24
N TYR A 147 -3.97 11.00 -4.77
CA TYR A 147 -4.25 11.12 -6.19
C TYR A 147 -3.44 12.29 -6.74
N VAL A 148 -2.85 12.13 -7.92
CA VAL A 148 -2.12 13.19 -8.65
C VAL A 148 -2.16 12.90 -10.15
N GLU A 149 -2.06 13.93 -10.98
CA GLU A 149 -1.88 13.78 -12.42
C GLU A 149 -0.43 14.07 -12.84
N TYR A 150 0.02 13.38 -13.87
CA TYR A 150 1.33 13.55 -14.49
C TYR A 150 1.18 13.97 -15.95
N LYS A 151 1.86 15.05 -16.34
CA LYS A 151 1.79 15.65 -17.68
C LYS A 151 2.68 14.90 -18.66
N GLN A 152 2.07 14.20 -19.60
CA GLN A 152 2.76 13.57 -20.71
C GLN A 152 2.93 14.58 -21.85
N THR A 153 4.14 14.71 -22.38
CA THR A 153 4.42 15.66 -23.47
C THR A 153 4.58 14.86 -24.76
N ARG A 154 3.62 15.05 -25.67
CA ARG A 154 3.59 14.64 -27.09
C ARG A 154 3.02 13.25 -27.42
N PRO A 155 2.28 13.13 -28.54
CA PRO A 155 1.85 14.22 -29.43
C PRO A 155 0.67 15.05 -28.89
N ILE A 156 -0.02 14.59 -27.84
CA ILE A 156 -1.12 15.28 -27.18
C ILE A 156 -0.70 15.54 -25.72
N GLU A 157 -1.01 16.73 -25.19
CA GLU A 157 -0.82 17.01 -23.75
C GLU A 157 -1.87 16.21 -22.98
N GLU A 158 -1.51 14.96 -22.68
CA GLU A 158 -2.35 14.05 -21.90
C GLU A 158 -1.92 14.13 -20.44
N ARG A 159 -2.92 14.19 -19.56
CA ARG A 159 -2.73 14.11 -18.13
C ARG A 159 -3.03 12.70 -17.70
N LYS A 160 -2.01 11.99 -17.24
CA LYS A 160 -2.16 10.63 -16.75
C LYS A 160 -2.42 10.65 -15.24
N PRO A 161 -3.61 10.22 -14.77
CA PRO A 161 -3.90 10.12 -13.35
C PRO A 161 -3.09 8.99 -12.68
N TYR A 162 -2.81 9.16 -11.40
CA TYR A 162 -2.10 8.18 -10.57
C TYR A 162 -2.70 8.10 -9.17
N LEU A 163 -2.91 6.87 -8.68
CA LEU A 163 -3.17 6.58 -7.28
C LEU A 163 -1.90 6.05 -6.63
N LEU A 164 -1.41 6.75 -5.61
CA LEU A 164 -0.12 6.48 -4.99
C LEU A 164 -0.25 6.35 -3.48
N ALA A 165 0.64 5.58 -2.87
CA ALA A 165 0.78 5.47 -1.42
C ALA A 165 2.21 5.80 -1.00
N LEU A 166 2.36 6.55 0.09
CA LEU A 166 3.63 6.69 0.79
C LEU A 166 3.71 5.58 1.84
N VAL A 167 4.67 4.68 1.72
CA VAL A 167 4.79 3.49 2.57
C VAL A 167 6.13 3.48 3.28
N GLN A 168 6.12 3.22 4.58
CA GLN A 168 7.31 2.84 5.35
C GLN A 168 7.41 1.33 5.37
N GLU A 169 8.42 0.78 4.72
CA GLU A 169 8.61 -0.65 4.62
C GLU A 169 9.01 -1.27 5.96
N CYS A 170 8.47 -2.45 6.25
CA CYS A 170 8.92 -3.33 7.32
C CYS A 170 10.17 -4.07 6.81
N ASN A 171 11.31 -3.90 7.49
CA ASN A 171 12.49 -4.67 7.13
C ASN A 171 12.32 -6.14 7.56
N THR A 172 11.80 -6.97 6.66
CA THR A 172 11.61 -8.43 6.86
C THR A 172 12.76 -9.25 6.26
N GLY A 173 13.81 -8.61 5.73
CA GLY A 173 14.89 -9.30 5.03
C GLY A 173 14.46 -9.99 3.72
N GLY A 174 13.35 -9.56 3.12
CA GLY A 174 12.80 -10.15 1.88
C GLY A 174 11.95 -11.40 2.10
N LEU A 175 11.65 -11.77 3.36
CA LEU A 175 10.79 -12.91 3.66
C LEU A 175 9.31 -12.60 3.37
N ASP A 176 8.63 -13.57 2.77
CA ASP A 176 7.19 -13.56 2.47
C ASP A 176 6.44 -14.37 3.54
N ALA A 177 5.55 -13.74 4.29
CA ALA A 177 4.80 -14.38 5.37
C ALA A 177 3.72 -15.36 4.87
N THR A 178 3.48 -15.42 3.56
CA THR A 178 2.54 -16.36 2.93
C THR A 178 3.17 -17.69 2.54
N LEU A 179 4.51 -17.81 2.64
CA LEU A 179 5.26 -19.02 2.30
C LEU A 179 5.49 -19.88 3.56
N PRO A 180 4.99 -21.13 3.60
CA PRO A 180 5.14 -22.01 4.77
C PRO A 180 6.58 -22.36 5.14
N GLU A 181 7.50 -22.32 4.17
CA GLU A 181 8.92 -22.58 4.35
C GLU A 181 9.64 -21.43 5.07
N ASN A 182 9.07 -20.22 5.07
CA ASN A 182 9.65 -19.11 5.79
C ASN A 182 9.38 -19.26 7.29
N PRO A 183 10.37 -18.98 8.15
CA PRO A 183 10.12 -18.86 9.58
C PRO A 183 9.16 -17.71 9.85
N LEU A 184 8.72 -17.56 11.11
CA LEU A 184 7.90 -16.42 11.54
C LEU A 184 8.51 -15.11 11.04
N VAL A 185 7.83 -14.48 10.06
CA VAL A 185 8.33 -13.26 9.43
C VAL A 185 8.18 -12.10 10.40
N THR A 186 9.31 -11.52 10.80
CA THR A 186 9.35 -10.44 11.78
C THR A 186 10.10 -9.23 11.26
N TYR A 187 9.81 -8.07 11.85
CA TYR A 187 10.60 -6.86 11.70
C TYR A 187 10.70 -6.13 13.04
N ASN A 188 11.76 -5.36 13.24
CA ASN A 188 11.98 -4.54 14.45
C ASN A 188 12.13 -3.05 14.13
N ARG A 189 12.19 -2.69 12.84
CA ARG A 189 12.32 -1.32 12.36
C ARG A 189 11.54 -1.12 11.08
N LEU A 190 11.05 0.11 10.91
CA LEU A 190 10.48 0.61 9.67
C LEU A 190 11.55 1.38 8.91
N GLU A 191 11.61 1.20 7.60
CA GLU A 191 12.53 1.91 6.72
C GLU A 191 12.05 3.32 6.37
N THR A 192 12.90 4.04 5.65
CA THR A 192 12.55 5.32 5.06
C THR A 192 11.37 5.17 4.11
N ALA A 193 10.41 6.09 4.22
CA ALA A 193 9.20 5.99 3.42
C ALA A 193 9.47 6.28 1.94
N HIS A 194 8.83 5.52 1.05
CA HIS A 194 8.90 5.69 -0.40
C HIS A 194 7.50 5.65 -1.02
N ILE A 195 7.39 6.13 -2.26
CA ILE A 195 6.12 6.19 -3.00
C ILE A 195 5.98 4.90 -3.83
N ILE A 196 4.82 4.27 -3.76
CA ILE A 196 4.43 3.12 -4.60
C ILE A 196 3.12 3.42 -5.33
N ASN A 197 2.87 2.72 -6.44
CA ASN A 197 1.56 2.71 -7.07
C ASN A 197 0.57 1.97 -6.15
N LEU A 198 -0.59 2.55 -5.86
CA LEU A 198 -1.59 1.91 -4.99
C LEU A 198 -2.03 0.55 -5.53
N GLY A 199 -2.03 0.36 -6.86
CA GLY A 199 -2.34 -0.91 -7.52
C GLY A 199 -1.40 -2.07 -7.18
N THR A 200 -0.25 -1.80 -6.56
CA THR A 200 0.68 -2.85 -6.07
C THR A 200 0.30 -3.41 -4.71
N VAL A 201 -0.68 -2.81 -4.03
CA VAL A 201 -1.11 -3.25 -2.70
C VAL A 201 -2.12 -4.38 -2.84
N HIS A 202 -1.85 -5.53 -2.24
CA HIS A 202 -2.70 -6.72 -2.41
C HIS A 202 -3.60 -7.04 -1.22
N ALA A 203 -3.20 -6.64 -0.02
CA ALA A 203 -3.94 -6.96 1.19
C ALA A 203 -3.61 -6.03 2.34
N ALA A 204 -4.57 -5.83 3.25
CA ALA A 204 -4.25 -5.35 4.59
C ALA A 204 -3.63 -6.51 5.39
N VAL A 205 -2.57 -6.22 6.16
CA VAL A 205 -1.93 -7.22 7.02
C VAL A 205 -2.00 -6.80 8.48
N GLY A 206 -2.10 -7.80 9.35
CA GLY A 206 -1.97 -7.64 10.79
C GLY A 206 -0.52 -7.67 11.21
N ARG A 207 -0.30 -7.32 12.48
CA ARG A 207 0.96 -7.53 13.16
C ARG A 207 0.76 -7.79 14.63
N VAL A 208 1.61 -8.62 15.21
CA VAL A 208 1.58 -8.95 16.65
C VAL A 208 2.95 -8.71 17.23
N LYS A 209 3.00 -8.06 18.39
CA LYS A 209 4.27 -7.84 19.10
C LYS A 209 4.77 -9.17 19.64
N VAL A 210 6.00 -9.54 19.31
CA VAL A 210 6.62 -10.79 19.75
C VAL A 210 7.94 -10.47 20.48
N GLY A 211 8.10 -10.98 21.70
CA GLY A 211 9.33 -10.80 22.49
C GLY A 211 9.62 -9.35 22.97
N GLY A 212 10.87 -9.12 23.39
CA GLY A 212 11.28 -7.96 24.21
C GLY A 212 11.93 -6.76 23.48
N ARG A 213 12.09 -6.75 22.15
CA ARG A 213 12.88 -5.71 21.43
C ARG A 213 12.10 -4.95 20.36
N ASN A 214 10.84 -4.58 20.65
CA ASN A 214 9.95 -3.93 19.66
C ASN A 214 9.86 -4.72 18.34
N THR A 215 9.95 -6.05 18.44
CA THR A 215 9.83 -6.96 17.31
C THR A 215 8.35 -7.25 17.07
N TRP A 216 7.97 -7.23 15.80
CA TRP A 216 6.61 -7.46 15.34
C TRP A 216 6.62 -8.59 14.33
N ALA A 217 5.78 -9.60 14.54
CA ALA A 217 5.48 -10.61 13.55
C ALA A 217 4.41 -10.10 12.59
N ILE A 218 4.55 -10.41 11.30
CA ILE A 218 3.55 -10.13 10.27
C ILE A 218 2.46 -11.22 10.33
N VAL A 219 1.21 -10.80 10.27
CA VAL A 219 0.05 -11.70 10.13
C VAL A 219 -0.58 -11.41 8.78
N ASP A 220 -0.22 -12.20 7.79
CA ASP A 220 -0.76 -12.08 6.44
C ASP A 220 -1.94 -13.04 6.25
N ARG A 221 -3.08 -12.49 5.82
CA ARG A 221 -4.33 -13.23 5.59
C ARG A 221 -4.70 -13.29 4.12
N SER A 222 -3.81 -12.86 3.22
CA SER A 222 -4.13 -12.73 1.79
C SER A 222 -4.33 -14.07 1.07
N ARG A 223 -3.86 -15.19 1.64
CA ARG A 223 -4.07 -16.56 1.12
C ARG A 223 -5.02 -17.40 1.97
N GLY A 224 -5.83 -16.76 2.81
CA GLY A 224 -6.59 -17.40 3.89
C GLY A 224 -5.83 -17.34 5.21
N ALA A 225 -6.55 -17.38 6.33
CA ALA A 225 -5.95 -17.45 7.66
C ALA A 225 -5.85 -18.92 8.07
N ARG A 226 -4.65 -19.39 8.42
CA ARG A 226 -4.46 -20.74 8.98
C ARG A 226 -3.92 -20.63 10.40
N THR A 227 -4.71 -21.05 11.37
CA THR A 227 -4.23 -21.22 12.74
C THR A 227 -3.39 -22.49 12.79
N GLN A 228 -2.15 -22.39 13.23
CA GLN A 228 -1.33 -23.56 13.58
C GLN A 228 -1.14 -23.54 15.10
N PHE A 229 -1.57 -24.61 15.76
CA PHE A 229 -1.28 -24.84 17.16
C PHE A 229 -0.02 -25.69 17.23
N ASN A 230 1.01 -25.11 17.83
CA ASN A 230 2.25 -25.82 18.12
C ASN A 230 2.25 -26.18 19.61
N ASN A 231 2.79 -27.34 19.94
CA ASN A 231 3.06 -27.70 21.33
C ASN A 231 4.19 -26.83 21.90
N ASP A 232 4.44 -26.91 23.21
CA ASP A 232 5.45 -26.10 23.91
C ASP A 232 6.87 -26.24 23.31
N ASP A 233 7.13 -27.33 22.58
CA ASP A 233 8.39 -27.60 21.87
C ASP A 233 8.45 -27.03 20.44
N GLY A 234 7.44 -26.27 20.01
CA GLY A 234 7.37 -25.64 18.68
C GLY A 234 7.04 -26.59 17.52
N ILE A 235 6.71 -27.85 17.81
CA ILE A 235 6.31 -28.86 16.82
C ILE A 235 4.79 -28.75 16.57
N PRO A 236 4.33 -28.77 15.31
CA PRO A 236 2.89 -28.81 14.99
C PRO A 236 2.22 -30.01 15.65
N ASP A 237 1.09 -29.81 16.34
CA ASP A 237 0.38 -30.93 16.99
C ASP A 237 -0.22 -31.87 15.92
N PRO A 238 0.26 -33.13 15.81
CA PRO A 238 -0.19 -34.06 14.78
C PRO A 238 -1.64 -34.52 14.98
N ASN A 239 -2.28 -34.24 16.12
CA ASN A 239 -3.66 -34.66 16.40
C ASN A 239 -4.72 -33.63 16.00
N LEU A 240 -4.33 -32.44 15.54
CA LEU A 240 -5.25 -31.42 15.05
C LEU A 240 -5.39 -31.52 13.53
N ASN A 241 -6.44 -32.19 13.07
CA ASN A 241 -6.75 -32.36 11.65
C ASN A 241 -7.03 -30.99 10.99
N PRO A 242 -6.25 -30.58 9.96
CA PRO A 242 -6.44 -29.29 9.30
C PRO A 242 -7.73 -29.18 8.46
N GLU A 243 -8.50 -30.26 8.27
CA GLU A 243 -9.75 -30.24 7.48
C GLU A 243 -11.03 -30.00 8.28
N LEU A 244 -10.95 -29.73 9.59
CA LEU A 244 -12.13 -29.55 10.45
C LEU A 244 -12.49 -28.09 10.81
N TYR A 245 -11.89 -27.09 10.17
CA TYR A 245 -12.21 -25.66 10.39
C TYR A 245 -12.22 -24.82 9.12
#